data_AF-A0A9K3GRV2-F1
#
_entry.id   AF-A0A9K3GRV2-F1
#
_cell.length_a   1.000
_cell.length_b   1.000
_cell.length_c   1.000
_cell.angle_alpha   90.00
_cell.angle_beta   90.00
_cell.angle_gamma   90.00
#
_symmetry.space_group_name_H-M   'P 1'
#
loop_
_entity.id
_entity.type
_entity.pdbx_description
1 polymer ?
#
loop_
_entity_poly.entity_id
_entity_poly.type
_entity_poly.pdbx_seq_one_letter_code
_entity_poly.pdbx_strand_id
1 'polypeptide(L)'
;EKGLRLTRNNVYRMLLVAVMVASKTLEDSTYRNCDWAIIGLRHYSCAALGRMELEMLVWLGFRTNVPREKFMCAVKATFGHHPVHKCLPRPVSERWREEVLEQLAVAV
;
A
#
# COMPACT_ATOMS: atom_id res chain seq x y z
N GLU A 1 -18.99 15.62 -6.87
CA GLU A 1 -17.64 15.20 -6.45
C GLU A 1 -16.82 14.89 -7.70
N LYS A 2 -15.61 15.46 -7.84
CA LYS A 2 -14.72 15.12 -8.96
C LYS A 2 -13.88 13.92 -8.52
N GLY A 3 -14.06 12.77 -9.17
CA GLY A 3 -13.27 11.57 -8.88
C GLY A 3 -11.77 11.79 -9.10
N LEU A 4 -10.95 11.05 -8.36
CA LEU A 4 -9.49 11.12 -8.48
C LEU A 4 -9.07 10.58 -9.86
N ARG A 5 -8.47 11.42 -10.70
CA ARG A 5 -8.01 11.00 -12.04
C ARG A 5 -6.61 10.40 -11.98
N LEU A 6 -6.51 9.10 -12.20
CA LEU A 6 -5.23 8.40 -12.31
C LEU A 6 -4.55 8.71 -13.65
N THR A 7 -3.26 8.99 -13.59
CA THR A 7 -2.37 9.24 -14.73
C THR A 7 -1.06 8.50 -14.50
N ARG A 8 -0.29 8.25 -15.57
CA ARG A 8 1.04 7.60 -15.45
C ARG A 8 1.98 8.36 -14.51
N ASN A 9 1.79 9.67 -14.38
CA ASN A 9 2.64 10.54 -13.57
C ASN A 9 2.23 10.56 -12.08
N ASN A 10 1.01 10.13 -11.73
CA ASN A 10 0.53 10.15 -10.34
C ASN A 10 0.31 8.76 -9.74
N VAL A 11 0.26 7.71 -10.57
CA VAL A 11 -0.01 6.34 -10.09
C VAL A 11 1.07 5.85 -9.14
N TYR A 12 2.34 6.12 -9.45
CA TYR A 12 3.47 5.69 -8.63
C TYR A 12 3.41 6.28 -7.22
N ARG A 13 3.29 7.61 -7.10
CA ARG A 13 3.19 8.29 -5.79
C ARG A 13 1.96 7.84 -5.01
N MET A 14 0.82 7.66 -5.70
CA MET A 14 -0.41 7.24 -5.04
C MET A 14 -0.28 5.82 -4.50
N LEU A 15 0.26 4.90 -5.29
CA LEU A 15 0.48 3.51 -4.89
C LEU A 15 1.45 3.43 -3.70
N LEU A 16 2.60 4.10 -3.80
CA LEU A 16 3.61 4.13 -2.73
C LEU A 16 3.01 4.60 -1.41
N VAL A 17 2.29 5.73 -1.43
CA VAL A 17 1.70 6.32 -0.21
C VAL A 17 0.54 5.47 0.31
N ALA A 18 -0.28 4.90 -0.58
CA ALA A 18 -1.38 4.01 -0.17
C ALA A 18 -0.86 2.76 0.55
N VAL A 19 0.19 2.13 0.01
CA VAL A 19 0.82 0.96 0.64
C VAL A 19 1.50 1.33 1.96
N MET A 20 2.19 2.47 2.00
CA MET A 20 2.81 3.00 3.23
C MET A 20 1.77 3.23 4.34
N VAL A 21 0.68 3.93 4.04
CA VAL A 21 -0.41 4.19 5.00
C VAL A 21 -1.06 2.87 5.43
N ALA A 22 -1.35 1.96 4.49
CA ALA A 22 -1.95 0.67 4.80
C ALA A 22 -1.08 -0.12 5.78
N SER A 23 0.22 -0.28 5.48
CA SER A 23 1.18 -0.97 6.36
C SER A 23 1.19 -0.35 7.76
N LYS A 24 1.24 0.98 7.86
CA LYS A 24 1.24 1.69 9.14
C LYS A 24 -0.03 1.52 9.97
N THR A 25 -1.15 1.22 9.33
CA THR A 25 -2.47 1.16 9.97
C THR A 25 -2.95 -0.25 10.25
N LEU A 26 -2.41 -1.26 9.56
CA LEU A 26 -2.83 -2.65 9.65
C LEU A 26 -1.88 -3.53 10.46
N GLU A 27 -0.59 -3.21 10.44
CA GLU A 27 0.45 -4.00 11.13
C GLU A 27 0.85 -3.32 12.45
N ASP A 28 1.18 -4.12 13.48
CA ASP A 28 1.63 -3.60 14.77
C ASP A 28 3.08 -3.04 14.71
N SER A 29 3.89 -3.56 13.79
CA SER A 29 5.28 -3.15 13.57
C SER A 29 5.45 -2.63 12.15
N THR A 30 5.87 -1.36 12.02
CA THR A 30 5.78 -0.63 10.75
C THR A 30 7.04 0.21 10.50
N TYR A 31 7.39 0.36 9.23
CA TYR A 31 8.57 1.14 8.82
C TYR A 31 8.34 2.64 8.97
N ARG A 32 9.42 3.40 9.25
CA ARG A 32 9.36 4.87 9.31
C ARG A 32 9.31 5.43 7.89
N ASN A 33 8.87 6.68 7.75
CA ASN A 33 8.81 7.36 6.45
C ASN A 33 10.15 7.41 5.73
N CYS A 34 11.25 7.47 6.48
CA CYS A 34 12.58 7.51 5.89
C CYS A 34 13.00 6.14 5.34
N ASP A 35 12.49 5.05 5.92
CA ASP A 35 12.71 3.70 5.39
C ASP A 35 11.86 3.50 4.12
N TRP A 36 10.62 4.02 4.11
CA TRP A 36 9.77 4.07 2.90
C TRP A 36 10.37 4.90 1.76
N ALA A 37 11.18 5.90 2.06
CA ALA A 37 11.94 6.64 1.04
C ALA A 37 12.95 5.73 0.32
N ILE A 38 13.56 4.78 1.04
CA ILE A 38 14.49 3.81 0.47
C ILE A 38 13.72 2.78 -0.38
N ILE A 39 12.61 2.24 0.15
CA ILE A 39 11.72 1.32 -0.58
C ILE A 39 11.21 1.95 -1.88
N GLY A 40 10.88 3.25 -1.84
CA GLY A 40 10.51 4.05 -3.01
C GLY A 40 11.68 4.46 -3.92
N LEU A 41 12.78 3.70 -3.94
CA LEU A 41 13.98 3.95 -4.74
C LEU A 41 14.54 5.38 -4.59
N ARG A 42 14.35 6.00 -3.43
CA ARG A 42 14.77 7.39 -3.12
C ARG A 42 14.18 8.45 -4.07
N HIS A 43 13.07 8.17 -4.74
CA HIS A 43 12.36 9.16 -5.57
C HIS A 43 11.84 10.35 -4.76
N TYR A 44 11.54 10.16 -3.48
CA TYR A 44 11.00 11.19 -2.59
C TYR A 44 11.80 11.27 -1.30
N SER A 45 11.96 12.49 -0.78
CA SER A 45 12.54 12.71 0.54
C SER A 45 11.58 12.27 1.64
N CYS A 46 12.13 11.98 2.83
CA CYS A 46 11.34 11.61 4.01
C CYS A 46 10.30 12.69 4.37
N ALA A 47 10.65 13.97 4.22
CA ALA A 47 9.72 15.09 4.44
C ALA A 47 8.61 15.16 3.37
N ALA A 48 8.93 14.85 2.11
CA ALA A 48 7.93 14.79 1.05
C ALA A 48 6.94 13.64 1.29
N LEU A 49 7.43 12.47 1.69
CA LEU A 49 6.58 11.33 2.07
C LEU A 49 5.69 11.66 3.26
N GLY A 50 6.19 12.36 4.28
CA GLY A 50 5.37 12.81 5.40
C GLY A 50 4.21 13.72 4.99
N ARG A 51 4.43 14.65 4.05
CA ARG A 51 3.35 15.48 3.51
C ARG A 51 2.34 14.66 2.72
N MET A 52 2.80 13.76 1.85
CA MET A 52 1.92 12.91 1.05
C MET A 52 1.10 11.94 1.92
N GLU A 53 1.69 11.42 3.01
CA GLU A 53 1.00 10.60 4.00
C GLU A 53 -0.19 11.36 4.60
N LEU A 54 0.04 12.60 5.07
CA LEU A 54 -1.00 13.43 5.64
C LEU A 54 -2.09 13.76 4.61
N GLU A 55 -1.72 14.13 3.38
CA GLU A 55 -2.68 14.39 2.30
C GLU A 55 -3.56 13.18 2.02
N MET A 56 -2.98 11.97 1.97
CA MET A 56 -3.72 10.73 1.75
C MET A 56 -4.68 10.45 2.90
N LEU A 57 -4.25 10.62 4.16
CA LEU A 57 -5.12 10.45 5.32
C LEU A 57 -6.30 11.44 5.31
N VAL A 58 -6.06 12.69 4.91
CA VAL A 58 -7.11 13.70 4.74
C VAL A 58 -8.09 13.28 3.64
N TRP A 59 -7.61 12.78 2.50
CA TRP A 59 -8.49 12.27 1.42
C TRP A 59 -9.34 11.08 1.85
N LEU A 60 -8.81 10.22 2.71
CA LEU A 60 -9.54 9.10 3.29
C LEU A 60 -10.46 9.50 4.46
N GLY A 61 -10.44 10.78 4.88
CA GLY A 61 -11.14 11.23 6.09
C GLY A 61 -10.70 10.46 7.34
N PHE A 62 -9.43 10.05 7.39
CA PHE A 62 -8.83 9.20 8.43
C PHE A 62 -9.51 7.83 8.61
N ARG A 63 -10.30 7.37 7.62
CA ARG A 63 -10.96 6.05 7.63
C ARG A 63 -10.09 5.03 6.89
N THR A 64 -9.08 4.51 7.57
CA THR A 64 -8.12 3.54 7.00
C THR A 64 -8.50 2.08 7.26
N ASN A 65 -9.24 1.82 8.35
CA ASN A 65 -9.72 0.47 8.66
C ASN A 65 -10.97 0.13 7.84
N VAL A 66 -10.84 -0.83 6.92
CA VAL A 66 -11.94 -1.34 6.09
C VAL A 66 -12.33 -2.73 6.59
N PRO A 67 -13.60 -2.95 7.01
CA PRO A 67 -14.07 -4.27 7.39
C PRO A 67 -13.90 -5.30 6.27
N ARG A 68 -13.58 -6.53 6.65
CA ARG A 68 -13.33 -7.65 5.72
C ARG A 68 -14.45 -7.78 4.70
N GLU A 69 -15.70 -7.66 5.11
CA GLU A 69 -16.88 -7.85 4.26
C GLU A 69 -16.93 -6.81 3.14
N LYS A 70 -16.63 -5.54 3.47
CA LYS A 70 -16.59 -4.44 2.51
C LYS A 70 -15.40 -4.61 1.55
N PHE A 71 -14.24 -4.99 2.07
CA PHE A 71 -13.07 -5.28 1.25
C PHE A 71 -13.34 -6.41 0.25
N MET A 72 -13.90 -7.53 0.72
CA MET A 72 -14.24 -8.68 -0.14
C MET A 72 -15.31 -8.34 -1.18
N CYS A 73 -16.29 -7.51 -0.83
CA CYS A 73 -17.28 -7.00 -1.77
C CYS A 73 -16.62 -6.16 -2.88
N ALA A 74 -15.71 -5.26 -2.52
CA ALA A 74 -14.97 -4.44 -3.47
C ALA A 74 -14.09 -5.30 -4.41
N VAL A 75 -13.34 -6.27 -3.86
CA VAL A 75 -12.53 -7.21 -4.65
C VAL A 75 -13.42 -8.00 -5.62
N LYS A 76 -14.56 -8.53 -5.17
CA LYS A 76 -15.53 -9.22 -6.04
C LYS A 76 -16.04 -8.31 -7.16
N ALA A 77 -16.35 -7.06 -6.87
CA ALA A 77 -16.84 -6.10 -7.87
C ALA A 77 -15.76 -5.75 -8.91
N THR A 78 -14.49 -5.64 -8.50
CA THR A 78 -13.37 -5.31 -9.39
C THR A 78 -12.93 -6.51 -10.25
N PHE A 79 -12.96 -7.72 -9.70
CA PHE A 79 -12.44 -8.93 -10.35
C PHE A 79 -13.53 -9.94 -10.75
N GLY A 80 -14.81 -9.56 -10.72
CA GLY A 80 -15.99 -10.44 -10.72
C GLY A 80 -16.23 -11.36 -11.92
N HIS A 81 -15.39 -11.34 -12.97
CA HIS A 81 -15.38 -12.40 -13.99
C HIS A 81 -14.41 -13.54 -13.68
N HIS A 82 -13.64 -13.45 -12.58
CA HIS A 82 -12.75 -14.51 -12.12
C HIS A 82 -13.09 -14.97 -10.70
N PRO A 83 -13.13 -16.29 -10.44
CA PRO A 83 -13.46 -16.82 -9.13
C PRO A 83 -12.43 -16.34 -8.09
N VAL A 84 -12.93 -15.60 -7.09
CA VAL A 84 -12.15 -14.93 -6.03
C VAL A 84 -11.25 -15.88 -5.22
N HIS A 85 -11.56 -17.18 -5.22
CA HIS A 85 -10.74 -18.24 -4.61
C HIS A 85 -9.34 -18.37 -5.24
N LYS A 86 -9.14 -17.86 -6.48
CA LYS A 86 -7.83 -17.81 -7.16
C LYS A 86 -7.11 -16.46 -7.01
N CYS A 87 -7.81 -15.42 -6.55
CA CYS A 87 -7.30 -14.04 -6.47
C CYS A 87 -6.98 -13.57 -5.04
N LEU A 88 -7.42 -14.32 -4.02
CA LEU A 88 -6.89 -14.13 -2.68
C LEU A 88 -5.42 -14.57 -2.68
N PRO A 89 -4.47 -13.71 -2.25
CA PRO A 89 -3.16 -14.24 -1.90
C PRO A 89 -3.41 -15.35 -0.87
N ARG A 90 -2.82 -16.52 -1.10
CA ARG A 90 -2.75 -17.56 -0.06
C ARG A 90 -2.26 -16.88 1.22
N PRO A 91 -2.70 -17.30 2.43
CA PRO A 91 -2.14 -16.75 3.67
C PRO A 91 -0.63 -16.72 3.49
N VAL A 92 -0.08 -15.50 3.58
CA VAL A 92 1.31 -15.21 3.23
C VAL A 92 2.17 -16.15 4.07
N SER A 93 2.64 -17.23 3.46
CA SER A 93 3.50 -18.19 4.15
C SER A 93 4.77 -17.45 4.52
N GLU A 94 5.36 -17.75 5.68
CA GLU A 94 6.55 -17.12 6.25
C GLU A 94 7.70 -16.89 5.24
N ARG A 95 7.75 -17.71 4.18
CA ARG A 95 8.57 -17.55 2.98
C ARG A 95 8.66 -16.15 2.36
N TRP A 96 7.56 -15.37 2.33
CA TRP A 96 7.58 -14.02 1.74
C TRP A 96 8.38 -13.02 2.59
N ARG A 97 8.46 -13.23 3.92
CA ARG A 97 9.33 -12.42 4.76
C ARG A 97 10.79 -12.66 4.40
N GLU A 98 11.18 -13.92 4.18
CA GLU A 98 12.56 -14.29 3.83
C GLU A 98 12.94 -13.79 2.43
N GLU A 99 12.08 -13.96 1.42
CA GLU A 99 12.39 -13.52 0.04
C GLU A 99 12.47 -11.99 -0.08
N VAL A 100 11.61 -11.24 0.63
CA VAL A 100 11.70 -9.77 0.64
C VAL A 100 12.92 -9.30 1.44
N LEU A 101 13.26 -9.96 2.55
CA LEU A 101 14.45 -9.64 3.33
C LEU A 101 15.75 -10.00 2.57
N GLU A 102 15.79 -11.10 1.83
CA GLU A 102 16.91 -11.45 0.94
C GLU A 102 17.08 -10.43 -0.20
N GLN A 103 15.99 -10.04 -0.85
CA GLN A 103 16.06 -9.03 -1.92
C GLN A 103 16.49 -7.66 -1.40
N LEU A 104 16.12 -7.30 -0.16
CA LEU A 104 16.58 -6.09 0.49
C LEU A 104 18.05 -6.19 0.96
N ALA A 105 18.52 -7.39 1.34
CA ALA A 105 19.91 -7.62 1.76
C ALA A 105 20.91 -7.55 0.60
N VAL A 106 20.50 -7.89 -0.62
CA VAL A 106 21.33 -7.80 -1.84
C VAL A 106 21.41 -6.36 -2.39
N ALA A 107 20.53 -5.47 -1.93
CA ALA A 107 20.45 -4.08 -2.36
C ALA A 107 21.22 -3.07 -1.47
N VAL A 108 22.00 -3.57 -0.50
CA VAL A 108 22.91 -2.79 0.39
C VAL A 108 24.35 -3.18 0.10
#